data_AF-A0A1J4KCX5-F1
#
_entry.id   AF-A0A1J4KCX5-F1
#
_cell.length_a   1.000
_cell.length_b   1.000
_cell.length_c   1.000
_cell.angle_alpha   90.00
_cell.angle_beta   90.00
_cell.angle_gamma   90.00
#
_symmetry.space_group_name_H-M   'P 1'
#
loop_
_entity.id
_entity.type
_entity.pdbx_description
1 polymer ?
#
loop_
_entity_poly.entity_id
_entity_poly.type
_entity_poly.pdbx_seq_one_letter_code
_entity_poly.pdbx_strand_id
1 'polypeptide(L)'
;MNSPSWPASNLSQNEMEKYLEKDDISYLATCDRSFIGWPHPLTVDLLGKTITGVQPSLYCAIKNKPKHLHFLLCNLAHYPCIPSPNNITPRYTPDGHNLLHLSIINNSTECVKIIAKYAYPSELINLPIRNKNTPLHLAINTGNLEIVSTLLKYGADPLIKNSKNDTPFHLALNSNAGTDIARIVGNYIIEKTPDAMASFLTEKYCRNRTPIEVFKQLKRTEIVALLTEFQQMIEQSEPPKKKDRCTIKHCSQHKRIQKCHICFELFCPKHIDMHFHKGDELFDLS
;
A
#
# COMPACT_ATOMS: atom_id res chain seq x y z
N MET A 1 3.24 0.25 -48.25
CA MET A 1 2.55 0.56 -46.98
C MET A 1 3.63 0.83 -45.96
N ASN A 2 3.78 2.11 -45.61
CA ASN A 2 4.93 2.61 -44.87
C ASN A 2 4.90 2.11 -43.43
N SER A 3 5.95 1.39 -43.04
CA SER A 3 6.36 1.28 -41.64
C SER A 3 6.52 2.70 -41.05
N PRO A 4 6.05 2.99 -39.83
CA PRO A 4 6.36 4.27 -39.21
C PRO A 4 7.86 4.29 -38.91
N SER A 5 8.61 4.90 -39.82
CA SER A 5 9.97 5.38 -39.56
C SER A 5 9.90 6.36 -38.41
N TRP A 6 10.60 6.04 -37.32
CA TRP A 6 10.79 6.93 -36.17
C TRP A 6 11.22 8.34 -36.63
N PRO A 7 10.71 9.42 -36.01
CA PRO A 7 11.54 10.59 -35.84
C PRO A 7 12.62 10.21 -34.82
N ALA A 8 13.87 10.30 -35.25
CA ALA A 8 15.05 10.02 -34.45
C ALA A 8 15.03 10.73 -33.07
N SER A 9 15.56 10.05 -32.06
CA SER A 9 16.27 10.61 -30.89
C SER A 9 15.92 12.04 -30.44
N ASN A 10 15.33 12.16 -29.25
CA ASN A 10 15.00 13.39 -28.48
C ASN A 10 13.55 13.87 -28.62
N LEU A 11 12.61 13.19 -27.96
CA LEU A 11 11.37 13.83 -27.53
C LEU A 11 11.69 14.78 -26.37
N SER A 12 11.35 16.06 -26.49
CA SER A 12 11.45 17.08 -25.44
C SER A 12 10.69 16.68 -24.16
N GLN A 13 11.06 17.24 -22.99
CA GLN A 13 10.35 17.02 -21.72
C GLN A 13 8.84 17.21 -21.88
N ASN A 14 8.45 18.29 -22.58
CA ASN A 14 7.07 18.64 -22.86
C ASN A 14 6.35 17.60 -23.73
N GLU A 15 7.06 16.90 -24.62
CA GLU A 15 6.45 15.87 -25.46
C GLU A 15 6.21 14.59 -24.66
N MET A 16 7.18 14.13 -23.85
CA MET A 16 6.97 12.97 -22.96
C MET A 16 5.91 13.24 -21.89
N GLU A 17 5.91 14.41 -21.27
CA GLU A 17 4.84 14.83 -20.36
C GLU A 17 3.50 14.82 -21.10
N LYS A 18 3.41 15.43 -22.30
CA LYS A 18 2.21 15.38 -23.14
C LYS A 18 1.79 13.96 -23.53
N TYR A 19 2.72 13.01 -23.65
CA TYR A 19 2.40 11.60 -23.95
C TYR A 19 1.92 10.83 -22.71
N LEU A 20 2.53 11.04 -21.54
CA LEU A 20 2.07 10.45 -20.27
C LEU A 20 0.77 11.13 -19.79
N GLU A 21 0.55 12.38 -20.20
CA GLU A 21 -0.71 13.11 -19.98
C GLU A 21 -1.84 12.58 -20.86
N LYS A 22 -1.55 12.18 -22.10
CA LYS A 22 -2.47 11.42 -22.93
C LYS A 22 -2.65 10.03 -22.30
N ASP A 23 -3.89 9.65 -21.99
CA ASP A 23 -4.22 8.33 -21.44
C ASP A 23 -4.06 7.17 -22.45
N ASP A 24 -3.11 7.30 -23.38
CA ASP A 24 -2.80 6.39 -24.47
C ASP A 24 -1.47 5.67 -24.20
N ILE A 25 -1.53 4.34 -24.09
CA ILE A 25 -0.40 3.46 -23.80
C ILE A 25 0.28 2.91 -25.06
N SER A 26 -0.29 3.15 -26.25
CA SER A 26 0.22 2.61 -27.52
C SER A 26 1.66 3.02 -27.79
N TYR A 27 2.04 4.22 -27.38
CA TYR A 27 3.40 4.74 -27.48
C TYR A 27 4.42 3.99 -26.60
N LEU A 28 4.02 3.56 -25.40
CA LEU A 28 4.90 2.76 -24.54
C LEU A 28 5.06 1.32 -25.07
N ALA A 29 4.05 0.80 -25.78
CA ALA A 29 4.10 -0.53 -26.40
C ALA A 29 5.05 -0.61 -27.60
N THR A 30 5.42 0.51 -28.21
CA THR A 30 6.36 0.58 -29.34
C THR A 30 7.80 0.86 -28.92
N CYS A 31 8.06 1.14 -27.64
CA CYS A 31 9.41 1.34 -27.10
C CYS A 31 10.17 0.00 -27.06
N ASP A 32 11.29 -0.06 -27.79
CA ASP A 32 12.16 -1.24 -27.83
C ASP A 32 12.84 -1.47 -26.46
N ARG A 33 12.91 -2.75 -26.04
CA ARG A 33 13.38 -3.20 -24.72
C ARG A 33 14.87 -2.93 -24.46
N SER A 34 15.60 -2.49 -25.49
CA SER A 34 17.04 -2.24 -25.52
C SER A 34 17.45 -0.84 -25.04
N PHE A 35 16.51 0.09 -24.87
CA PHE A 35 16.81 1.48 -24.51
C PHE A 35 16.76 1.71 -22.98
N ILE A 36 17.93 1.72 -22.34
CA ILE A 36 18.09 1.99 -20.89
C ILE A 36 18.25 3.49 -20.59
N GLY A 37 18.35 4.35 -21.61
CA GLY A 37 18.47 5.81 -21.44
C GLY A 37 17.20 6.55 -21.81
N TRP A 38 16.41 6.97 -20.81
CA TRP A 38 15.33 7.93 -21.05
C TRP A 38 15.96 9.29 -21.38
N PRO A 39 15.66 9.88 -22.56
CA PRO A 39 16.48 10.96 -23.10
C PRO A 39 16.40 12.26 -22.31
N HIS A 40 15.32 12.50 -21.54
CA HIS A 40 15.15 13.75 -20.79
C HIS A 40 14.63 13.58 -19.35
N PRO A 41 15.08 14.46 -18.42
CA PRO A 41 14.71 14.41 -17.02
C PRO A 41 13.23 14.79 -16.83
N LEU A 42 12.37 13.82 -16.48
CA LEU A 42 11.02 14.13 -16.02
C LEU A 42 11.08 14.97 -14.74
N THR A 43 10.10 15.86 -14.57
CA THR A 43 10.04 16.75 -13.42
C THR A 43 8.80 16.49 -12.58
N VAL A 44 8.99 16.46 -11.27
CA VAL A 44 7.89 16.32 -10.30
C VAL A 44 8.14 17.26 -9.13
N ASP A 45 7.04 17.77 -8.58
CA ASP A 45 7.09 18.39 -7.27
C ASP A 45 6.99 17.30 -6.20
N LEU A 46 8.03 17.17 -5.39
CA LEU A 46 8.16 16.22 -4.30
C LEU A 46 8.24 16.98 -2.99
N LEU A 47 7.10 17.08 -2.29
CA LEU A 47 6.99 17.73 -0.98
C LEU A 47 7.46 19.21 -1.00
N GLY A 48 7.11 19.95 -2.05
CA GLY A 48 7.47 21.36 -2.23
C GLY A 48 8.88 21.58 -2.79
N LYS A 49 9.49 20.54 -3.36
CA LYS A 49 10.77 20.61 -4.05
C LYS A 49 10.62 20.05 -5.45
N THR A 50 10.92 20.88 -6.45
CA THR A 50 11.01 20.42 -7.84
C THR A 50 12.24 19.53 -7.99
N ILE A 51 12.02 18.26 -8.31
CA ILE A 51 13.06 17.29 -8.62
C ILE A 51 13.02 17.00 -10.12
N THR A 52 14.17 17.11 -10.77
CA THR A 52 14.34 16.78 -12.19
C THR A 52 15.09 15.45 -12.31
N GLY A 53 14.84 14.71 -13.39
CA GLY A 53 15.52 13.44 -13.65
C GLY A 53 14.86 12.25 -12.99
N VAL A 54 13.56 12.33 -12.72
CA VAL A 54 12.84 11.23 -12.06
C VAL A 54 12.51 10.10 -13.02
N GLN A 55 12.45 8.89 -12.45
CA GLN A 55 12.01 7.70 -13.17
C GLN A 55 10.54 7.84 -13.62
N PRO A 56 10.15 7.33 -14.80
CA PRO A 56 8.77 7.37 -15.27
C PRO A 56 7.77 6.73 -14.30
N SER A 57 8.15 5.63 -13.63
CA SER A 57 7.33 5.00 -12.59
C SER A 57 7.02 5.96 -11.44
N LEU A 58 8.01 6.75 -11.01
CA LEU A 58 7.85 7.77 -9.97
C LEU A 58 6.95 8.92 -10.45
N TYR A 59 7.15 9.39 -11.68
CA TYR A 59 6.27 10.41 -12.28
C TYR A 59 4.82 9.94 -12.31
N CYS A 60 4.56 8.74 -12.84
CA CYS A 60 3.21 8.19 -12.91
C CYS A 60 2.58 8.00 -11.53
N ALA A 61 3.38 7.58 -10.53
CA ALA A 61 2.96 7.39 -9.15
C ALA A 61 2.57 8.70 -8.43
N ILE A 62 3.19 9.83 -8.80
CA ILE A 62 2.91 11.16 -8.23
C ILE A 62 1.76 11.85 -8.97
N LYS A 63 1.72 11.74 -10.31
CA LYS A 63 0.71 12.37 -11.17
C LYS A 63 -0.56 11.54 -11.35
N ASN A 64 -0.71 10.45 -10.58
CA ASN A 64 -1.80 9.50 -10.65
C ASN A 64 -2.10 9.01 -12.10
N LYS A 65 -1.10 8.41 -12.75
CA LYS A 65 -1.22 7.81 -14.09
C LYS A 65 -1.20 6.27 -14.01
N PRO A 66 -2.32 5.64 -13.62
CA PRO A 66 -2.36 4.22 -13.30
C PRO A 66 -2.11 3.31 -14.51
N LYS A 67 -2.62 3.67 -15.70
CA LYS A 67 -2.44 2.84 -16.92
C LYS A 67 -0.97 2.73 -17.31
N HIS A 68 -0.27 3.87 -17.38
CA HIS A 68 1.16 3.90 -17.68
C HIS A 68 1.98 3.25 -16.56
N LEU A 69 1.64 3.50 -15.29
CA LEU A 69 2.30 2.84 -14.16
C LEU A 69 2.16 1.32 -14.23
N HIS A 70 0.94 0.82 -14.48
CA HIS A 70 0.66 -0.60 -14.63
C HIS A 70 1.48 -1.19 -15.78
N PHE A 71 1.52 -0.53 -16.93
CA PHE A 71 2.31 -0.95 -18.08
C PHE A 71 3.81 -1.05 -17.74
N LEU A 72 4.35 -0.02 -17.07
CA LEU A 72 5.75 0.05 -16.65
C LEU A 72 6.10 -1.04 -15.64
N LEU A 73 5.18 -1.37 -14.72
CA LEU A 73 5.39 -2.45 -13.75
C LEU A 73 5.24 -3.84 -14.38
N CYS A 74 4.28 -4.05 -15.30
CA CYS A 74 4.00 -5.36 -15.89
C CYS A 74 5.05 -5.81 -16.92
N ASN A 75 5.50 -4.91 -17.80
CA ASN A 75 6.44 -5.27 -18.86
C ASN A 75 7.89 -5.47 -18.36
N LEU A 76 8.15 -5.23 -17.07
CA LEU A 76 9.47 -5.36 -16.45
C LEU A 76 9.53 -6.40 -15.31
N ALA A 77 8.40 -7.02 -14.94
CA ALA A 77 8.29 -7.90 -13.77
C ALA A 77 8.12 -9.41 -14.10
N HIS A 78 7.87 -9.78 -15.36
CA HIS A 78 7.89 -11.19 -15.75
C HIS A 78 9.32 -11.61 -16.04
N TYR A 79 10.05 -12.09 -15.03
CA TYR A 79 10.89 -13.29 -15.07
C TYR A 79 11.65 -13.40 -13.73
N PRO A 80 11.40 -14.42 -12.90
CA PRO A 80 12.02 -14.58 -11.57
C PRO A 80 13.55 -14.84 -11.61
N CYS A 81 14.17 -14.81 -12.80
CA CYS A 81 15.60 -14.98 -13.03
C CYS A 81 16.32 -13.68 -13.43
N ILE A 82 15.61 -12.55 -13.56
CA ILE A 82 16.20 -11.27 -13.94
C ILE A 82 16.02 -10.31 -12.76
N PRO A 83 17.10 -9.78 -12.16
CA PRO A 83 16.97 -8.70 -11.20
C PRO A 83 16.26 -7.53 -11.90
N SER A 84 15.09 -7.13 -11.40
CA SER A 84 14.34 -6.00 -11.98
C SER A 84 15.25 -4.78 -12.06
N PRO A 85 15.49 -4.21 -13.25
CA PRO A 85 16.30 -3.00 -13.39
C PRO A 85 15.65 -1.78 -12.71
N ASN A 86 14.34 -1.84 -12.44
CA ASN A 86 13.62 -0.87 -11.63
C ASN A 86 13.23 -1.51 -10.31
N ASN A 87 14.16 -1.47 -9.37
CA ASN A 87 13.88 -1.78 -7.99
C ASN A 87 12.68 -0.92 -7.54
N ILE A 88 11.64 -1.50 -6.92
CA ILE A 88 10.50 -0.75 -6.34
C ILE A 88 10.85 -0.33 -4.89
N THR A 89 11.96 -0.83 -4.35
CA THR A 89 12.49 -0.46 -3.04
C THR A 89 13.37 0.80 -2.95
N PRO A 90 13.69 1.60 -4.00
CA PRO A 90 14.46 2.81 -3.85
C PRO A 90 13.76 3.76 -2.88
N ARG A 91 14.59 4.42 -2.08
CA ARG A 91 14.17 5.54 -1.25
C ARG A 91 14.46 6.81 -2.05
N TYR A 92 13.40 7.52 -2.45
CA TYR A 92 13.48 8.70 -3.31
C TYR A 92 13.68 10.00 -2.52
N THR A 93 13.51 9.96 -1.21
CA THR A 93 13.66 11.13 -0.32
C THR A 93 14.63 10.83 0.83
N PRO A 94 15.24 11.86 1.44
CA PRO A 94 16.05 11.70 2.66
C PRO A 94 15.31 11.04 3.82
N ASP A 95 14.00 11.25 3.93
CA ASP A 95 13.15 10.60 4.94
C ASP A 95 12.88 9.12 4.65
N GLY A 96 13.35 8.60 3.52
CA GLY A 96 13.22 7.21 3.16
C GLY A 96 11.91 6.82 2.49
N HIS A 97 11.16 7.76 1.92
CA HIS A 97 9.93 7.45 1.17
C HIS A 97 10.26 6.62 -0.08
N ASN A 98 9.49 5.55 -0.28
CA ASN A 98 9.52 4.72 -1.47
C ASN A 98 8.35 5.10 -2.40
N LEU A 99 8.19 4.37 -3.51
CA LEU A 99 7.13 4.64 -4.48
C LEU A 99 5.73 4.62 -3.86
N LEU A 100 5.44 3.63 -3.01
CA LEU A 100 4.15 3.47 -2.33
C LEU A 100 3.85 4.65 -1.39
N HIS A 101 4.83 5.07 -0.59
CA HIS A 101 4.66 6.23 0.29
C HIS A 101 4.34 7.51 -0.49
N LEU A 102 5.00 7.73 -1.62
CA LEU A 102 4.80 8.92 -2.43
C LEU A 102 3.45 8.91 -3.14
N SER A 103 2.97 7.76 -3.63
CA SER A 103 1.61 7.63 -4.15
C SER A 103 0.56 7.91 -3.09
N ILE A 104 0.79 7.50 -1.84
CA ILE A 104 -0.13 7.77 -0.73
C ILE A 104 -0.16 9.27 -0.43
N ILE A 105 1.01 9.90 -0.25
CA ILE A 105 1.13 11.34 0.04
C ILE A 105 0.42 12.19 -1.03
N ASN A 106 0.52 11.79 -2.30
CA ASN A 106 -0.12 12.47 -3.43
C ASN A 106 -1.56 11.98 -3.70
N ASN A 107 -2.14 11.17 -2.83
CA ASN A 107 -3.51 10.64 -2.93
C ASN A 107 -3.81 9.93 -4.27
N SER A 108 -2.82 9.27 -4.86
CA SER A 108 -2.93 8.57 -6.15
C SER A 108 -3.52 7.17 -5.95
N THR A 109 -4.83 7.11 -5.67
CA THR A 109 -5.57 5.89 -5.25
C THR A 109 -5.35 4.68 -6.14
N GLU A 110 -5.54 4.85 -7.45
CA GLU A 110 -5.40 3.75 -8.42
C GLU A 110 -3.95 3.27 -8.52
N CYS A 111 -2.99 4.19 -8.44
CA CYS A 111 -1.57 3.84 -8.39
C CYS A 111 -1.23 3.07 -7.10
N VAL A 112 -1.82 3.44 -5.96
CA VAL A 112 -1.66 2.68 -4.71
C VAL A 112 -2.20 1.26 -4.86
N LYS A 113 -3.37 1.06 -5.47
CA LYS A 113 -3.94 -0.28 -5.71
C LYS A 113 -3.01 -1.13 -6.58
N ILE A 114 -2.49 -0.55 -7.67
CA ILE A 114 -1.54 -1.21 -8.56
C ILE A 114 -0.27 -1.56 -7.79
N ILE A 115 0.37 -0.59 -7.15
CA ILE A 115 1.63 -0.80 -6.44
C ILE A 115 1.45 -1.83 -5.32
N ALA A 116 0.38 -1.75 -4.51
CA ALA A 116 0.11 -2.70 -3.44
C ALA A 116 -0.10 -4.13 -3.97
N LYS A 117 -0.76 -4.29 -5.12
CA LYS A 117 -0.92 -5.58 -5.81
C LYS A 117 0.43 -6.20 -6.22
N TYR A 118 1.31 -5.41 -6.83
CA TYR A 118 2.63 -5.90 -7.30
C TYR A 118 3.70 -5.96 -6.21
N ALA A 119 3.54 -5.17 -5.15
CA ALA A 119 4.44 -5.17 -4.01
C ALA A 119 4.29 -6.43 -3.16
N TYR A 120 3.23 -7.22 -3.32
CA TYR A 120 3.09 -8.51 -2.67
C TYR A 120 4.01 -9.54 -3.37
N PRO A 121 4.90 -10.28 -2.65
CA PRO A 121 5.00 -10.47 -1.20
C PRO A 121 6.15 -9.69 -0.53
N SER A 122 6.66 -8.63 -1.17
CA SER A 122 7.76 -7.82 -0.66
C SER A 122 7.35 -6.99 0.56
N GLU A 123 8.28 -6.80 1.48
CA GLU A 123 8.14 -6.06 2.76
C GLU A 123 7.62 -4.60 2.61
N LEU A 124 7.50 -4.09 1.38
CA LEU A 124 7.20 -2.70 1.03
C LEU A 124 5.96 -2.13 1.72
N ILE A 125 4.89 -2.93 1.86
CA ILE A 125 3.62 -2.47 2.43
C ILE A 125 3.72 -2.09 3.92
N ASN A 126 4.74 -2.59 4.61
CA ASN A 126 5.02 -2.33 6.01
C ASN A 126 6.35 -1.59 6.23
N LEU A 127 7.10 -1.26 5.17
CA LEU A 127 8.39 -0.59 5.30
C LEU A 127 8.22 0.81 5.91
N PRO A 128 8.85 1.11 7.05
CA PRO A 128 8.77 2.43 7.63
C PRO A 128 9.66 3.46 6.92
N ILE A 129 9.24 4.72 6.97
CA ILE A 129 10.08 5.89 6.74
C ILE A 129 10.88 6.26 8.01
N ARG A 130 11.69 7.32 7.96
CA ARG A 130 12.61 7.74 9.03
C ARG A 130 11.95 7.92 10.41
N ASN A 131 10.73 8.45 10.48
CA ASN A 131 9.96 8.60 11.73
C ASN A 131 9.18 7.32 12.12
N LYS A 132 9.53 6.18 11.52
CA LYS A 132 8.87 4.89 11.69
C LYS A 132 7.39 4.84 11.27
N ASN A 133 6.88 5.86 10.56
CA ASN A 133 5.56 5.75 9.94
C ASN A 133 5.61 4.74 8.80
N THR A 134 4.70 3.76 8.85
CA THR A 134 4.43 2.83 7.74
C THR A 134 3.51 3.48 6.70
N PRO A 135 3.34 2.87 5.52
CA PRO A 135 2.36 3.33 4.53
C PRO A 135 0.96 3.52 5.13
N LEU A 136 0.54 2.66 6.05
CA LEU A 136 -0.77 2.76 6.71
C LEU A 136 -0.87 3.99 7.64
N HIS A 137 0.21 4.39 8.32
CA HIS A 137 0.20 5.64 9.09
C HIS A 137 0.00 6.87 8.19
N LEU A 138 0.66 6.89 7.02
CA LEU A 138 0.52 8.00 6.08
C LEU A 138 -0.88 8.05 5.48
N ALA A 139 -1.45 6.89 5.12
CA ALA A 139 -2.79 6.80 4.53
C ALA A 139 -3.90 7.33 5.46
N ILE A 140 -3.74 7.18 6.77
CA ILE A 140 -4.68 7.73 7.74
C ILE A 140 -4.65 9.27 7.74
N ASN A 141 -3.46 9.86 7.61
CA ASN A 141 -3.32 11.31 7.55
C ASN A 141 -3.87 11.92 6.26
N THR A 142 -3.96 11.16 5.17
CA THR A 142 -4.57 11.65 3.92
C THR A 142 -6.10 11.67 3.98
N GLY A 143 -6.71 10.99 4.94
CA GLY A 143 -8.16 10.91 5.09
C GLY A 143 -8.85 10.02 4.06
N ASN A 144 -8.09 9.31 3.20
CA ASN A 144 -8.67 8.54 2.11
C ASN A 144 -8.97 7.09 2.54
N LEU A 145 -10.25 6.82 2.79
CA LEU A 145 -10.78 5.51 3.19
C LEU A 145 -10.41 4.38 2.20
N GLU A 146 -10.36 4.69 0.91
CA GLU A 146 -10.06 3.72 -0.14
C GLU A 146 -8.60 3.29 -0.09
N ILE A 147 -7.68 4.22 0.15
CA ILE A 147 -6.26 3.91 0.33
C ILE A 147 -6.07 3.05 1.58
N VAL A 148 -6.71 3.43 2.70
CA VAL A 148 -6.63 2.65 3.96
C VAL A 148 -7.14 1.23 3.75
N SER A 149 -8.32 1.09 3.14
CA SER A 149 -8.93 -0.22 2.86
C SER A 149 -8.07 -1.06 1.92
N THR A 150 -7.48 -0.44 0.90
CA THR A 150 -6.56 -1.10 -0.04
C THR A 150 -5.33 -1.64 0.68
N LEU A 151 -4.70 -0.83 1.54
CA LEU A 151 -3.51 -1.26 2.28
C LEU A 151 -3.82 -2.41 3.25
N LEU A 152 -4.92 -2.33 4.00
CA LEU A 152 -5.35 -3.41 4.89
C LEU A 152 -5.66 -4.70 4.13
N LYS A 153 -6.33 -4.58 2.97
CA LYS A 153 -6.62 -5.71 2.07
C LYS A 153 -5.34 -6.43 1.62
N TYR A 154 -4.28 -5.69 1.31
CA TYR A 154 -2.99 -6.24 0.86
C TYR A 154 -2.02 -6.59 2.01
N GLY A 155 -2.47 -6.57 3.27
CA GLY A 155 -1.70 -7.07 4.41
C GLY A 155 -0.84 -6.03 5.13
N ALA A 156 -1.21 -4.74 5.08
CA ALA A 156 -0.63 -3.75 5.96
C ALA A 156 -0.92 -4.08 7.44
N ASP A 157 0.12 -4.04 8.27
CA ASP A 157 0.01 -4.36 9.69
C ASP A 157 -0.41 -3.11 10.50
N PRO A 158 -1.61 -3.11 11.12
CA PRO A 158 -2.12 -1.99 11.89
C PRO A 158 -1.55 -1.91 13.32
N LEU A 159 -0.63 -2.81 13.72
CA LEU A 159 -0.05 -2.87 15.05
C LEU A 159 1.37 -2.29 15.12
N ILE A 160 2.00 -1.98 13.98
CA ILE A 160 3.35 -1.40 13.95
C ILE A 160 3.32 -0.01 14.59
N LYS A 161 4.24 0.24 15.53
CA LYS A 161 4.35 1.53 16.22
C LYS A 161 5.34 2.46 15.53
N ASN A 162 4.98 3.73 15.35
CA ASN A 162 5.88 4.76 14.84
C ASN A 162 6.85 5.28 15.93
N SER A 163 7.61 6.34 15.64
CA SER A 163 8.59 6.91 16.57
C SER A 163 7.97 7.55 17.82
N LYS A 164 6.66 7.84 17.80
CA LYS A 164 5.88 8.34 18.93
C LYS A 164 5.21 7.21 19.73
N ASN A 165 5.50 5.96 19.38
CA ASN A 165 4.86 4.77 19.93
C ASN A 165 3.36 4.65 19.57
N ASP A 166 2.89 5.43 18.60
CA ASP A 166 1.51 5.37 18.10
C ASP A 166 1.41 4.28 17.05
N THR A 167 0.36 3.45 17.10
CA THR A 167 -0.04 2.59 15.98
C THR A 167 -0.88 3.38 14.98
N PRO A 168 -1.10 2.88 13.75
CA PRO A 168 -2.06 3.47 12.82
C PRO A 168 -3.43 3.71 13.47
N PHE A 169 -3.92 2.77 14.28
CA PHE A 169 -5.20 2.92 14.98
C PHE A 169 -5.21 4.12 15.96
N HIS A 170 -4.11 4.38 16.68
CA HIS A 170 -4.00 5.58 17.53
C HIS A 170 -4.14 6.87 16.71
N LEU A 171 -3.52 6.92 15.53
CA LEU A 171 -3.65 8.07 14.62
C LEU A 171 -5.08 8.22 14.09
N ALA A 172 -5.74 7.11 13.75
CA ALA A 172 -7.13 7.14 13.28
C ALA A 172 -8.06 7.76 14.31
N LEU A 173 -7.95 7.36 15.58
CA LEU A 173 -8.73 7.92 16.70
C LEU A 173 -8.42 9.40 16.95
N ASN A 174 -7.21 9.88 16.64
CA ASN A 174 -6.89 11.28 16.87
C ASN A 174 -7.26 12.19 15.69
N SER A 175 -7.43 11.64 14.48
CA SER A 175 -7.76 12.41 13.28
C SER A 175 -9.19 12.97 13.28
N ASN A 176 -9.38 14.18 12.73
CA ASN A 176 -10.68 14.87 12.72
C ASN A 176 -11.69 14.26 11.73
N ALA A 177 -11.24 13.57 10.69
CA ALA A 177 -12.07 12.76 9.78
C ALA A 177 -12.17 11.29 10.24
N GLY A 178 -11.78 11.02 11.50
CA GLY A 178 -11.23 9.74 11.93
C GLY A 178 -12.21 8.66 12.33
N THR A 179 -13.50 8.96 12.50
CA THR A 179 -14.46 7.95 12.99
C THR A 179 -14.62 6.81 11.99
N ASP A 180 -14.72 7.10 10.69
CA ASP A 180 -14.83 6.09 9.64
C ASP A 180 -13.53 5.29 9.45
N ILE A 181 -12.39 5.98 9.43
CA ILE A 181 -11.08 5.33 9.30
C ILE A 181 -10.79 4.44 10.50
N ALA A 182 -11.05 4.95 11.72
CA ALA A 182 -10.90 4.17 12.95
C ALA A 182 -11.83 2.96 12.95
N ARG A 183 -13.05 3.11 12.45
CA ARG A 183 -13.98 1.98 12.31
C ARG A 183 -13.44 0.89 11.39
N ILE A 184 -12.93 1.25 10.21
CA ILE A 184 -12.36 0.29 9.25
C ILE A 184 -11.14 -0.42 9.85
N VAL A 185 -10.19 0.35 10.40
CA VAL A 185 -8.96 -0.22 11.00
C VAL A 185 -9.29 -1.08 12.21
N GLY A 186 -10.21 -0.63 13.07
CA GLY A 186 -10.62 -1.35 14.26
C GLY A 186 -11.34 -2.66 13.97
N ASN A 187 -12.28 -2.66 13.01
CA ASN A 187 -12.93 -3.88 12.52
C ASN A 187 -11.91 -4.88 11.99
N TYR A 188 -10.93 -4.41 11.21
CA TYR A 188 -9.86 -5.26 10.71
C TYR A 188 -9.02 -5.87 11.84
N ILE A 189 -8.66 -5.08 12.86
CA ILE A 189 -7.91 -5.59 14.03
C ILE A 189 -8.74 -6.64 14.79
N ILE A 190 -10.04 -6.40 15.00
CA ILE A 190 -10.93 -7.36 15.70
C ILE A 190 -11.02 -8.68 14.91
N GLU A 191 -11.17 -8.61 13.58
CA GLU A 191 -11.30 -9.80 12.73
C GLU A 191 -10.01 -10.65 12.69
N LYS A 192 -8.84 -10.01 12.74
CA LYS A 192 -7.54 -10.68 12.56
C LYS A 192 -6.83 -10.99 13.87
N THR A 193 -6.93 -10.09 14.85
CA THR A 193 -6.19 -10.11 16.12
C THR A 193 -7.03 -9.52 17.25
N PRO A 194 -8.11 -10.19 17.70
CA PRO A 194 -9.00 -9.67 18.74
C PRO A 194 -8.26 -9.40 20.06
N ASP A 195 -7.25 -10.22 20.39
CA ASP A 195 -6.40 -10.04 21.58
C ASP A 195 -5.68 -8.69 21.58
N ALA A 196 -5.22 -8.23 20.40
CA ALA A 196 -4.54 -6.95 20.27
C ALA A 196 -5.51 -5.77 20.50
N MET A 197 -6.76 -5.89 20.04
CA MET A 197 -7.80 -4.89 20.35
C MET A 197 -8.18 -4.92 21.83
N ALA A 198 -8.35 -6.11 22.43
CA ALA A 198 -8.64 -6.25 23.84
C ALA A 198 -7.53 -5.64 24.71
N SER A 199 -6.27 -5.89 24.37
CA SER A 199 -5.12 -5.26 25.00
C SER A 199 -5.19 -3.74 24.87
N PHE A 200 -5.46 -3.21 23.68
CA PHE A 200 -5.59 -1.76 23.48
C PHE A 200 -6.69 -1.14 24.35
N LEU A 201 -7.88 -1.74 24.38
CA LEU A 201 -9.03 -1.23 25.15
C LEU A 201 -8.79 -1.22 26.66
N THR A 202 -7.97 -2.16 27.15
CA THR A 202 -7.64 -2.30 28.58
C THR A 202 -6.32 -1.63 28.96
N GLU A 203 -5.49 -1.23 27.99
CA GLU A 203 -4.20 -0.57 28.23
C GLU A 203 -4.42 0.77 28.94
N LYS A 204 -3.65 0.97 30.01
CA LYS A 204 -3.73 2.17 30.83
C LYS A 204 -2.68 3.19 30.38
N TYR A 205 -3.15 4.33 29.90
CA TYR A 205 -2.33 5.45 29.45
C TYR A 205 -1.99 6.41 30.61
N CYS A 206 -1.62 7.64 30.25
CA CYS A 206 -1.36 8.75 31.17
C CYS A 206 -2.41 8.85 32.28
N ARG A 207 -1.94 8.90 33.54
CA ARG A 207 -2.77 8.95 34.75
C ARG A 207 -3.61 7.69 35.00
N ASN A 208 -3.17 6.52 34.51
CA ASN A 208 -3.80 5.23 34.77
C ASN A 208 -5.23 5.11 34.23
N ARG A 209 -5.48 5.74 33.07
CA ARG A 209 -6.80 5.82 32.42
C ARG A 209 -6.86 4.96 31.18
N THR A 210 -8.01 4.36 30.93
CA THR A 210 -8.27 3.60 29.69
C THR A 210 -8.48 4.55 28.50
N PRO A 211 -8.32 4.09 27.25
CA PRO A 211 -8.60 4.92 26.08
C PRO A 211 -10.01 5.53 26.13
N ILE A 212 -11.02 4.75 26.53
CA ILE A 212 -12.41 5.21 26.65
C ILE A 212 -12.52 6.38 27.64
N GLU A 213 -11.88 6.30 28.81
CA GLU A 213 -11.87 7.38 29.81
C GLU A 213 -11.18 8.64 29.29
N VAL A 214 -10.07 8.48 28.56
CA VAL A 214 -9.34 9.60 27.94
C VAL A 214 -10.24 10.31 26.93
N PHE A 215 -10.87 9.57 26.00
CA PHE A 215 -11.73 10.18 24.98
C PHE A 215 -13.03 10.77 25.54
N LYS A 216 -13.56 10.21 26.64
CA LYS A 216 -14.67 10.83 27.41
C LYS A 216 -14.28 12.21 27.93
N GLN A 217 -13.09 12.37 28.50
CA GLN A 217 -12.61 13.66 29.00
C GLN A 217 -12.34 14.67 27.87
N LEU A 218 -11.87 14.19 26.72
CA LEU A 218 -11.70 15.00 25.52
C LEU A 218 -13.03 15.34 24.82
N LYS A 219 -14.17 14.88 25.35
CA LYS A 219 -15.52 15.08 24.80
C LYS A 219 -15.70 14.57 23.36
N ARG A 220 -14.94 13.54 22.96
CA ARG A 220 -15.07 12.88 21.64
C ARG A 220 -16.11 11.76 21.71
N THR A 221 -17.39 12.12 21.76
CA THR A 221 -18.51 11.19 21.98
C THR A 221 -18.60 10.08 20.93
N GLU A 222 -18.38 10.39 19.66
CA GLU A 222 -18.39 9.41 18.56
C GLU A 222 -17.34 8.31 18.74
N ILE A 223 -16.14 8.69 19.16
CA ILE A 223 -15.04 7.74 19.39
C ILE A 223 -15.32 6.89 20.62
N VAL A 224 -15.88 7.49 21.67
CA VAL A 224 -16.31 6.75 22.86
C VAL A 224 -17.36 5.70 22.49
N ALA A 225 -18.34 6.05 21.64
CA ALA A 225 -19.32 5.11 21.15
C ALA A 225 -18.67 3.97 20.35
N LEU A 226 -17.78 4.29 19.41
CA LEU A 226 -17.06 3.29 18.61
C LEU A 226 -16.22 2.33 19.46
N LEU A 227 -15.46 2.85 20.44
CA LEU A 227 -14.65 2.00 21.32
C LEU A 227 -15.53 1.12 22.24
N THR A 228 -16.70 1.62 22.64
CA THR A 228 -17.67 0.82 23.42
C THR A 228 -18.29 -0.29 22.57
N GLU A 229 -18.61 0.00 21.30
CA GLU A 229 -19.06 -0.99 20.32
C GLU A 229 -18.01 -2.09 20.14
N PHE A 230 -16.75 -1.72 19.93
CA PHE A 230 -15.65 -2.69 19.80
C PHE A 230 -15.46 -3.56 21.05
N GLN A 231 -15.63 -2.98 22.24
CA GLN A 231 -15.59 -3.75 23.47
C GLN A 231 -16.70 -4.81 23.51
N GLN A 232 -17.93 -4.43 23.17
CA GLN A 232 -19.06 -5.37 23.10
C GLN A 232 -18.85 -6.47 22.05
N MET A 233 -18.30 -6.12 20.88
CA MET A 233 -18.01 -7.09 19.82
C MET A 233 -17.01 -8.17 20.27
N ILE A 234 -16.00 -7.81 21.07
CA ILE A 234 -15.02 -8.77 21.60
C ILE A 234 -15.67 -9.66 22.65
N GLU A 235 -16.45 -9.08 23.57
CA GLU A 235 -17.17 -9.82 24.62
C GLU A 235 -18.18 -10.83 24.05
N GLN A 236 -18.75 -10.56 22.88
CA GLN A 236 -19.73 -11.42 22.20
C GLN A 236 -19.10 -12.39 21.18
N SER A 237 -17.79 -12.30 20.92
CA SER A 237 -17.14 -13.10 19.88
C SER A 237 -16.85 -14.54 20.34
N GLU A 238 -17.47 -15.51 19.67
CA GLU A 238 -17.03 -16.91 19.70
C GLU A 238 -15.63 -17.06 19.06
N PRO A 239 -14.85 -18.10 19.43
CA PRO A 239 -13.48 -18.29 18.94
C PRO A 239 -13.41 -18.28 17.40
N PRO A 240 -12.28 -17.81 16.83
CA PRO A 240 -12.18 -17.49 15.41
C PRO A 240 -12.56 -18.67 14.51
N LYS A 241 -13.53 -18.45 13.61
CA LYS A 241 -13.92 -19.42 12.57
C LYS A 241 -12.68 -19.76 11.74
N LYS A 242 -12.35 -21.06 11.61
CA LYS A 242 -11.25 -21.53 10.76
C LYS A 242 -11.49 -21.07 9.32
N LYS A 243 -10.63 -20.20 8.80
CA LYS A 243 -10.65 -19.74 7.41
C LYS A 243 -10.26 -20.88 6.47
N ASP A 244 -10.78 -20.87 5.25
CA ASP A 244 -10.45 -21.88 4.25
C ASP A 244 -8.95 -22.00 4.04
N ARG A 245 -8.46 -23.23 4.00
CA ARG A 245 -7.02 -23.49 3.87
C ARG A 245 -6.55 -23.03 2.50
N CYS A 246 -5.52 -22.21 2.52
CA CYS A 246 -4.67 -21.91 1.39
C CYS A 246 -4.16 -23.23 0.75
N THR A 247 -4.21 -23.32 -0.59
CA THR A 247 -3.67 -24.44 -1.36
C THR A 247 -2.15 -24.40 -1.52
N ILE A 248 -1.50 -23.26 -1.20
CA ILE A 248 -0.05 -23.11 -1.29
C ILE A 248 0.59 -23.77 -0.07
N LYS A 249 1.46 -24.74 -0.34
CA LYS A 249 2.17 -25.48 0.70
C LYS A 249 3.54 -24.87 0.99
N HIS A 250 4.01 -25.11 2.21
CA HIS A 250 5.40 -24.90 2.58
C HIS A 250 6.32 -25.83 1.77
N CYS A 251 7.39 -25.28 1.20
CA CYS A 251 8.45 -26.05 0.56
C CYS A 251 9.64 -26.15 1.53
N SER A 252 10.03 -27.38 1.86
CA SER A 252 11.15 -27.68 2.76
C SER A 252 12.52 -27.25 2.22
N GLN A 253 12.62 -26.92 0.93
CA GLN A 253 13.88 -26.55 0.28
C GLN A 253 14.27 -25.08 0.47
N HIS A 254 13.37 -24.22 0.98
CA HIS A 254 13.62 -22.79 1.14
C HIS A 254 13.30 -22.30 2.54
N LYS A 255 14.31 -21.73 3.22
CA LYS A 255 14.20 -21.22 4.60
C LYS A 255 13.40 -19.92 4.74
N ARG A 256 13.22 -19.15 3.66
CA ARG A 256 12.39 -17.93 3.67
C ARG A 256 10.93 -18.32 3.51
N ILE A 257 10.24 -18.45 4.63
CA ILE A 257 8.80 -18.66 4.71
C ILE A 257 8.09 -17.34 4.98
N GLN A 258 6.90 -17.17 4.43
CA GLN A 258 6.02 -16.05 4.73
C GLN A 258 4.66 -16.56 5.18
N LYS A 259 3.88 -15.69 5.84
CA LYS A 259 2.55 -16.01 6.36
C LYS A 259 1.50 -15.45 5.40
N CYS A 260 0.55 -16.27 4.97
CA CYS A 260 -0.56 -15.87 4.12
C CYS A 260 -1.43 -14.84 4.87
N HIS A 261 -1.68 -13.68 4.28
CA HIS A 261 -2.49 -12.62 4.92
C HIS A 261 -3.99 -12.95 4.96
N ILE A 262 -4.44 -13.88 4.11
CA ILE A 262 -5.83 -14.32 4.03
C ILE A 262 -6.12 -15.36 5.12
N CYS A 263 -5.37 -16.47 5.12
CA CYS A 263 -5.62 -17.63 5.98
C CYS A 263 -4.56 -17.87 7.07
N PHE A 264 -3.52 -17.03 7.16
CA PHE A 264 -2.46 -17.11 8.17
C PHE A 264 -1.55 -18.34 8.15
N GLU A 265 -1.63 -19.17 7.11
CA GLU A 265 -0.75 -20.33 6.90
C GLU A 265 0.62 -19.93 6.33
N LEU A 266 1.64 -20.72 6.63
CA LEU A 266 2.99 -20.49 6.13
C LEU A 266 3.14 -21.01 4.69
N PHE A 267 3.70 -20.18 3.82
CA PHE A 267 3.95 -20.53 2.42
C PHE A 267 5.36 -20.13 1.97
N CYS A 268 5.83 -20.77 0.89
CA CYS A 268 7.10 -20.45 0.25
C CYS A 268 6.87 -19.46 -0.90
N PRO A 269 7.47 -18.25 -0.88
CA PRO A 269 7.22 -17.23 -1.89
C PRO A 269 7.76 -17.56 -3.29
N LYS A 270 8.63 -18.58 -3.41
CA LYS A 270 9.19 -19.04 -4.70
C LYS A 270 8.27 -19.98 -5.48
N HIS A 271 7.24 -20.53 -4.85
CA HIS A 271 6.29 -21.47 -5.48
C HIS A 271 4.87 -20.91 -5.52
N ILE A 272 4.72 -19.59 -5.46
CA ILE A 272 3.42 -18.95 -5.62
C ILE A 272 3.11 -18.88 -7.11
N ASP A 273 2.30 -19.80 -7.60
CA ASP A 273 1.31 -19.45 -8.62
C ASP A 273 0.11 -18.87 -7.88
N MET A 274 -0.41 -17.74 -8.36
CA MET A 274 -1.50 -16.94 -7.78
C MET A 274 -2.49 -17.73 -6.92
N HIS A 275 -2.79 -17.24 -5.71
CA HIS A 275 -3.93 -17.73 -4.95
C HIS A 275 -5.24 -17.34 -5.62
N PHE A 276 -5.89 -18.33 -6.26
CA PHE A 276 -7.32 -18.34 -6.49
C PHE A 276 -7.99 -19.01 -5.28
N HIS A 277 -8.76 -18.24 -4.52
CA HIS A 277 -9.84 -18.83 -3.74
C HIS A 277 -11.00 -19.06 -4.71
N LYS A 278 -11.52 -20.29 -4.77
CA LYS A 278 -12.77 -20.58 -5.49
C LYS A 278 -13.91 -19.88 -4.73
N GLY A 279 -14.68 -19.06 -5.45
CA GLY A 279 -15.83 -18.25 -5.00
C GLY A 279 -15.39 -16.87 -4.50
N ASP A 280 -15.76 -15.73 -5.07
CA ASP A 280 -16.80 -15.41 -6.05
C ASP A 280 -16.31 -14.31 -7.01
N GLU A 281 -17.03 -14.23 -8.12
CA GLU A 281 -16.92 -13.34 -9.27
C GLU A 281 -16.54 -11.88 -8.94
N LEU A 282 -15.61 -11.34 -9.74
CA LEU A 282 -15.64 -10.00 -10.37
C LEU A 282 -14.20 -9.57 -10.68
N PHE A 283 -13.83 -9.67 -11.95
CA PHE A 283 -13.28 -8.60 -12.79
C PHE A 283 -12.71 -9.27 -14.06
N ASP A 284 -13.62 -9.69 -14.93
CA ASP A 284 -13.34 -9.69 -16.36
C ASP A 284 -13.08 -8.23 -16.76
N LEU A 285 -11.90 -7.97 -17.30
CA LEU A 285 -11.60 -6.76 -18.07
C LEU A 285 -11.07 -7.24 -19.42
N SER A 286 -12.03 -7.59 -20.28
CA SER A 286 -11.89 -7.55 -21.74
C SER A 286 -11.57 -6.14 -22.21
#